data_AF-A0A832RPV5-F1
#
_entry.id   AF-A0A832RPV5-F1
#
_cell.length_a   1.000
_cell.length_b   1.000
_cell.length_c   1.000
_cell.angle_alpha   90.00
_cell.angle_beta   90.00
_cell.angle_gamma   90.00
#
_symmetry.space_group_name_H-M   'P 1'
#
loop_
_entity.id
_entity.type
_entity.pdbx_description
1 polymer ?
#
loop_
_entity_poly.entity_id
_entity_poly.type
_entity_poly.pdbx_seq_one_letter_code
_entity_poly.pdbx_strand_id
1 'polypeptide(L)'
;HKAKKSFITMSLHEYKTNLKYGVIETNKAGKVTAWNEKPEIKANINIGCYVMEPGVFSFIPQSKPFGMDDVIKKALVRKRDVGSFIIKSGFIDIG
;
A
#
# COMPACT_ATOMS: atom_id res chain seq x y z
N HIS A 1 -10.30 12.00 -1.61
CA HIS A 1 -11.53 11.24 -1.35
C HIS A 1 -12.70 11.79 -2.18
N LYS A 2 -13.43 12.82 -1.72
CA LYS A 2 -14.63 13.35 -2.42
C LYS A 2 -14.42 13.67 -3.91
N ALA A 3 -13.37 14.41 -4.26
CA ALA A 3 -13.08 14.78 -5.65
C ALA A 3 -12.86 13.57 -6.59
N LYS A 4 -12.27 12.49 -6.09
CA LYS A 4 -12.02 11.25 -6.84
C LYS A 4 -13.19 10.25 -6.76
N LYS A 5 -14.23 10.55 -5.97
CA LYS A 5 -15.37 9.66 -5.68
C LYS A 5 -14.95 8.26 -5.20
N SER A 6 -13.83 8.17 -4.50
CA SER A 6 -13.30 6.89 -4.03
C SER A 6 -14.11 6.36 -2.86
N PHE A 7 -14.32 5.05 -2.85
CA PHE A 7 -14.99 4.37 -1.74
C PHE A 7 -14.09 4.31 -0.49
N ILE A 8 -12.79 4.10 -0.70
CA ILE A 8 -11.75 4.23 0.33
C ILE A 8 -10.63 5.10 -0.25
N THR A 9 -10.02 5.96 0.56
CA THR A 9 -8.75 6.63 0.24
C THR A 9 -7.73 6.31 1.32
N MET A 10 -6.62 5.70 0.91
CA MET A 10 -5.46 5.44 1.78
C MET A 10 -4.50 6.61 1.73
N SER A 11 -4.06 7.09 2.89
CA SER A 11 -2.90 7.96 2.97
C SER A 11 -1.63 7.10 2.86
N LEU A 12 -0.69 7.50 2.02
CA LEU A 12 0.56 6.78 1.76
C LEU A 12 1.75 7.72 1.95
N HIS A 13 2.91 7.15 2.26
CA HIS A 13 4.17 7.87 2.29
C HIS A 13 5.17 7.21 1.34
N GLU A 14 5.93 8.01 0.57
CA GLU A 14 7.02 7.49 -0.25
C GLU A 14 8.21 7.17 0.66
N TYR A 15 8.46 5.89 0.86
CA TYR A 15 9.60 5.39 1.59
C TYR A 15 10.75 5.06 0.63
N LYS A 16 11.96 5.44 1.03
CA LYS A 16 13.20 5.16 0.29
C LYS A 16 14.15 4.39 1.18
N THR A 17 14.72 3.32 0.66
CA THR A 17 15.75 2.57 1.35
C THR A 17 16.83 2.11 0.39
N ASN A 18 18.09 2.18 0.82
CA ASN A 18 19.22 1.70 0.02
C ASN A 18 19.55 0.29 0.44
N LEU A 19 19.53 -0.64 -0.51
CA LEU A 19 19.99 -1.99 -0.27
C LEU A 19 21.51 -2.00 -0.17
N LYS A 20 22.05 -2.81 0.75
CA LYS A 20 23.50 -2.95 0.94
C LYS A 20 24.15 -3.94 -0.04
N TYR A 21 23.33 -4.58 -0.87
CA TYR A 21 23.71 -5.65 -1.80
C TYR A 21 23.28 -5.31 -3.21
N GLY A 22 23.93 -5.93 -4.20
CA GLY A 22 23.43 -5.94 -5.58
C GLY A 22 22.14 -6.74 -5.70
N VAL A 23 21.18 -6.21 -6.46
CA VAL A 23 19.91 -6.87 -6.81
C VAL A 23 20.04 -7.43 -8.23
N ILE A 24 19.87 -8.74 -8.36
CA ILE A 24 19.91 -9.46 -9.63
C ILE A 24 18.49 -9.82 -10.04
N GLU A 25 18.09 -9.39 -11.23
CA GLU A 25 16.83 -9.80 -11.85
C GLU A 25 17.06 -10.97 -12.80
N THR A 26 16.17 -11.96 -12.75
CA THR A 26 16.20 -13.11 -13.64
C THR A 26 14.82 -13.32 -14.26
N ASN A 27 14.80 -13.85 -15.48
CA ASN A 27 13.56 -14.30 -16.09
C ASN A 27 13.18 -15.72 -15.61
N LYS A 28 12.01 -16.22 -16.04
CA LYS A 28 11.53 -17.56 -15.67
C LYS A 28 12.46 -18.72 -16.06
N ALA A 29 13.38 -18.50 -17.01
CA ALA A 29 14.38 -19.49 -17.44
C ALA A 29 15.71 -19.36 -16.68
N GLY A 30 15.79 -18.50 -15.65
CA GLY A 30 17.00 -18.29 -14.84
C GLY A 30 18.08 -17.44 -15.51
N LYS A 31 17.81 -16.83 -16.68
CA LYS A 31 18.76 -15.93 -17.34
C LYS A 31 18.75 -14.57 -16.63
N VAL A 32 19.94 -14.06 -16.29
CA VAL A 32 20.12 -12.72 -15.72
C VAL A 32 19.68 -11.66 -16.74
N THR A 33 18.82 -10.75 -16.29
CA THR A 33 18.27 -9.65 -17.11
C THR A 33 18.73 -8.27 -16.64
N ALA A 34 19.06 -8.10 -15.35
CA ALA A 34 19.60 -6.86 -14.81
C ALA A 34 20.49 -7.10 -13.57
N TRP A 35 21.43 -6.18 -13.35
CA TRP A 35 22.23 -6.07 -12.13
C TRP A 35 22.17 -4.63 -11.66
N ASN A 36 21.60 -4.41 -10.48
CA ASN A 36 21.56 -3.10 -9.84
C ASN A 36 22.40 -3.14 -8.57
N GLU A 37 23.54 -2.44 -8.52
CA GLU A 37 24.43 -2.43 -7.36
C GLU A 37 23.93 -1.44 -6.31
N LYS A 38 23.74 -1.90 -5.07
CA LYS A 38 23.27 -1.11 -3.92
C LYS A 38 22.15 -0.11 -4.27
N PRO A 39 21.06 -0.56 -4.91
CA PRO A 39 20.05 0.34 -5.44
C PRO A 39 19.25 1.02 -4.32
N GLU A 40 18.74 2.21 -4.62
CA GLU A 40 17.67 2.84 -3.86
C GLU A 40 16.33 2.22 -4.30
N ILE A 41 15.62 1.61 -3.36
CA ILE A 41 14.27 1.11 -3.55
C ILE A 41 13.29 2.17 -3.05
N LYS A 42 12.34 2.53 -3.92
CA LYS A 42 11.22 3.43 -3.59
C LYS A 42 9.93 2.62 -3.51
N ALA A 43 9.19 2.79 -2.43
CA ALA A 43 7.89 2.15 -2.25
C ALA A 43 6.92 3.10 -1.56
N ASN A 44 5.63 3.02 -1.91
CA ASN A 44 4.59 3.70 -1.15
C ASN A 44 4.18 2.80 0.01
N ILE A 45 4.38 3.27 1.24
CA ILE A 45 4.00 2.55 2.45
C ILE A 45 2.67 3.06 3.00
N ASN A 46 1.95 2.16 3.66
CA ASN A 46 0.73 2.50 4.39
C ASN A 46 1.09 3.21 5.69
N ILE A 47 0.46 4.35 5.97
CA ILE A 47 0.69 5.13 7.21
C ILE A 47 -0.45 4.97 8.24
N GLY A 48 -1.42 4.10 7.98
CA GLY A 48 -2.52 3.83 8.92
C GLY A 48 -3.61 4.90 8.97
N CYS A 49 -3.64 5.86 8.03
CA CYS A 49 -4.64 6.91 7.95
C CYS A 49 -5.51 6.76 6.70
N TYR A 50 -6.84 6.81 6.88
CA TYR A 50 -7.80 6.49 5.83
C TYR A 50 -9.03 7.41 5.89
N VAL A 51 -9.63 7.65 4.73
CA VAL A 51 -10.97 8.24 4.60
C VAL A 51 -11.85 7.28 3.83
N MET A 52 -13.04 6.98 4.34
CA MET A 52 -13.88 5.91 3.80
C MET A 52 -15.35 6.31 3.79
N GLU A 53 -16.09 5.77 2.82
CA GLU A 53 -17.54 5.86 2.80
C GLU A 53 -18.16 4.85 3.80
N PRO A 54 -19.30 5.17 4.45
CA PRO A 54 -19.91 4.33 5.50
C PRO A 54 -20.21 2.89 5.08
N GLY A 55 -20.38 2.62 3.79
CA GLY A 55 -20.61 1.26 3.28
C GLY A 55 -19.47 0.28 3.63
N VAL A 56 -18.31 0.75 4.05
CA VAL A 56 -17.17 -0.08 4.46
C VAL A 56 -17.50 -0.98 5.65
N PHE A 57 -18.41 -0.57 6.55
CA PHE A 57 -18.82 -1.38 7.70
C PHE A 57 -19.43 -2.72 7.30
N SER A 58 -20.05 -2.83 6.11
CA SER A 58 -20.55 -4.10 5.58
C SER A 58 -19.45 -5.14 5.29
N PHE A 59 -18.19 -4.73 5.30
CA PHE A 59 -17.05 -5.62 5.06
C PHE A 59 -16.51 -6.21 6.36
N ILE A 60 -16.80 -5.57 7.50
CA ILE A 60 -16.29 -5.92 8.82
C ILE A 60 -17.25 -6.94 9.47
N PRO A 61 -16.80 -8.16 9.77
CA PRO A 61 -17.62 -9.15 10.46
C PRO A 61 -17.89 -8.72 11.91
N GLN A 62 -19.07 -9.07 12.42
CA GLN A 62 -19.40 -8.84 13.83
C GLN A 62 -18.54 -9.74 14.74
N SER A 63 -18.17 -9.19 15.91
CA SER A 63 -17.55 -9.93 17.02
C SER A 63 -16.25 -10.65 16.68
N LYS A 64 -15.50 -10.19 15.68
CA LYS A 64 -14.16 -10.70 15.35
C LYS A 64 -13.21 -9.54 15.08
N PRO A 65 -11.96 -9.58 15.60
CA PRO A 65 -10.92 -8.67 15.15
C PRO A 65 -10.77 -8.76 13.62
N PHE A 66 -10.79 -7.60 12.96
CA PHE A 66 -10.70 -7.52 11.52
C PHE A 66 -9.77 -6.37 11.15
N GLY A 67 -8.66 -6.72 10.49
CA GLY A 67 -7.61 -5.76 10.17
C GLY A 67 -8.04 -4.79 9.07
N MET A 68 -7.47 -3.59 9.08
CA MET A 68 -7.74 -2.64 8.02
C MET A 68 -7.21 -3.12 6.66
N ASP A 69 -6.12 -3.89 6.66
CA ASP A 69 -5.62 -4.56 5.46
C ASP A 69 -6.65 -5.55 4.89
N ASP A 70 -7.36 -6.29 5.73
CA ASP A 70 -8.45 -7.18 5.31
C ASP A 70 -9.63 -6.40 4.72
N VAL A 71 -9.99 -5.26 5.31
CA VAL A 71 -11.02 -4.36 4.76
C VAL A 71 -10.63 -3.87 3.37
N ILE A 72 -9.38 -3.42 3.18
CA ILE A 72 -8.86 -2.98 1.87
C ILE A 72 -8.88 -4.13 0.88
N LYS A 73 -8.33 -5.30 1.23
CA LYS A 73 -8.32 -6.49 0.37
C LYS A 73 -9.74 -6.87 -0.07
N LYS A 74 -10.71 -6.85 0.85
CA LYS A 74 -12.12 -7.14 0.56
C LYS A 74 -12.76 -6.08 -0.35
N ALA A 75 -12.41 -4.80 -0.17
CA ALA A 75 -12.86 -3.73 -1.05
C ALA A 75 -12.34 -3.92 -2.48
N LEU A 76 -11.05 -4.26 -2.63
CA LEU A 76 -10.43 -4.56 -3.93
C LEU A 76 -11.07 -5.77 -4.62
N VAL A 77 -11.28 -6.87 -3.89
CA VAL A 77 -11.97 -8.07 -4.40
C VAL A 77 -13.39 -7.74 -4.86
N ARG A 78 -14.11 -6.88 -4.12
CA ARG A 78 -15.46 -6.41 -4.48
C ARG A 78 -15.46 -5.30 -5.54
N LYS A 79 -14.31 -5.00 -6.16
CA LYS A 79 -14.14 -3.96 -7.19
C LYS A 79 -14.64 -2.58 -6.75
N ARG A 80 -14.53 -2.26 -5.46
CA ARG A 80 -14.78 -0.89 -4.96
C ARG A 80 -13.58 0.00 -5.27
N ASP A 81 -13.81 1.29 -5.46
CA ASP A 81 -12.73 2.22 -5.76
C ASP A 81 -11.88 2.50 -4.51
N VAL A 82 -10.62 2.04 -4.53
CA VAL A 82 -9.64 2.29 -3.47
C VAL A 82 -8.58 3.23 -4.04
N GLY A 83 -8.70 4.51 -3.69
CA GLY A 83 -7.77 5.55 -4.09
C GLY A 83 -6.62 5.72 -3.09
N SER A 84 -5.60 6.47 -3.51
CA SER A 84 -4.48 6.88 -2.67
C SER A 84 -4.31 8.40 -2.62
N PHE A 85 -3.68 8.86 -1.53
CA PHE A 85 -3.19 10.20 -1.34
C PHE A 85 -1.79 10.14 -0.72
N ILE A 86 -0.78 10.66 -1.43
CA ILE A 86 0.61 10.65 -0.94
C ILE A 86 0.83 11.90 -0.10
N ILE A 87 1.21 11.71 1.17
CA ILE A 87 1.60 12.80 2.06
C ILE A 87 3.00 13.29 1.69
N LYS A 88 3.19 14.62 1.73
CA LYS A 88 4.49 15.25 1.42
C LYS A 88 5.36 15.48 2.66
N SER A 89 4.75 15.51 3.84
CA SER A 89 5.46 15.59 5.11
C SER A 89 6.10 14.23 5.47
N GLY A 90 7.13 14.26 6.31
CA GLY A 90 7.73 13.05 6.85
C GLY A 90 6.71 12.20 7.63
N PHE A 91 6.89 10.89 7.59
CA PHE A 91 6.17 9.92 8.41
C PHE A 91 7.17 9.28 9.38
N ILE A 92 6.81 9.20 10.65
CA ILE A 92 7.54 8.46 11.68
C ILE A 92 6.56 7.46 12.25
N ASP A 93 6.88 6.17 12.12
CA ASP A 93 6.17 5.11 12.81
C ASP A 93 6.63 5.09 14.27
N ILE A 94 5.68 5.07 15.21
CA ILE A 94 5.95 5.09 16.66
C ILE A 94 5.55 3.78 17.35
N GLY A 95 5.05 2.78 16.60
CA GLY A 95 4.54 1.52 17.15
C GLY A 95 3.04 1.53 17.40
#